data_AF-A0A239FCU8-F1
#
_entry.id   AF-A0A239FCU8-F1
#
_cell.length_a   1.000
_cell.length_b   1.000
_cell.length_c   1.000
_cell.angle_alpha   90.00
_cell.angle_beta   90.00
_cell.angle_gamma   90.00
#
_symmetry.space_group_name_H-M   'P 1'
#
loop_
_entity.id
_entity.type
_entity.pdbx_description
1 polymer ?
#
loop_
_entity_poly.entity_id
_entity_poly.type
_entity_poly.pdbx_seq_one_letter_code
_entity_poly.pdbx_strand_id
1 'polypeptide(L)'
;MRTPLLFNALLVLFLLSSPTVQAQTAPTRNHDRIDLGKLNCKAGLFPKEEEKTGGEGWVNLRLTVQPDGSLTDLENISNAGRDSFIAGTLRNFAKCRFSQPWQENGQPVALTNIYMRISYAQSPNRAGEGVKEKTQTIQQLLSQGRLDEAATSLDEAEKAVNRLTELNDIILLRSILMSKRGLNDIALLYLQEIPAGEPQSSDDANIAKVLRIRLGLELKLGLLASAEVTGRKLKQAKPQPEDAALWSNLEKLRQLGASGQPLAVAGRVPAECRPMICDPAKPSWEYVPVHRTVSLADAKGRLDQVILRCTRKTVTIPAATGQTWTIPAKLGQCAVEVTGEPGATFTLIDETL
;
A
#
# COMPACT_ATOMS: atom_id res chain seq x y z
N MET A 1 36.05 67.69 -13.98
CA MET A 1 35.75 66.47 -14.78
C MET A 1 35.29 65.39 -13.82
N ARG A 2 34.02 64.96 -13.93
CA ARG A 2 33.38 63.96 -13.06
C ARG A 2 33.44 62.59 -13.73
N THR A 3 33.96 61.59 -13.04
CA THR A 3 33.87 60.17 -13.40
C THR A 3 32.67 59.54 -12.68
N PRO A 4 31.77 58.79 -13.36
CA PRO A 4 30.76 57.99 -12.69
C PRO A 4 31.26 56.54 -12.50
N LEU A 5 31.09 56.01 -11.29
CA LEU A 5 31.23 54.59 -10.98
C LEU A 5 29.93 53.88 -11.35
N LEU A 6 30.00 52.94 -12.29
CA LEU A 6 28.93 52.00 -12.64
C LEU A 6 28.85 50.91 -11.56
N PHE A 7 27.75 50.90 -10.80
CA PHE A 7 27.38 49.79 -9.91
C PHE A 7 26.69 48.70 -10.76
N ASN A 8 27.36 47.57 -10.96
CA ASN A 8 26.75 46.36 -11.49
C ASN A 8 25.93 45.68 -10.37
N ALA A 9 24.61 45.74 -10.46
CA ALA A 9 23.72 44.92 -9.64
C ALA A 9 23.66 43.51 -10.23
N LEU A 10 24.37 42.57 -9.61
CA LEU A 10 24.24 41.15 -9.91
C LEU A 10 22.92 40.65 -9.34
N LEU A 11 21.92 40.47 -10.20
CA LEU A 11 20.63 39.88 -9.86
C LEU A 11 20.82 38.37 -9.65
N VAL A 12 20.96 37.93 -8.40
CA VAL A 12 20.96 36.51 -8.05
C VAL A 12 19.54 36.00 -8.17
N LEU A 13 19.20 35.36 -9.30
CA LEU A 13 18.02 34.51 -9.41
C LEU A 13 18.21 33.31 -8.47
N PHE A 14 17.58 33.36 -7.30
CA PHE A 14 17.27 32.15 -6.54
C PHE A 14 16.29 31.33 -7.38
N LEU A 15 16.81 30.36 -8.11
CA LEU A 15 16.04 29.20 -8.55
C LEU A 15 15.56 28.51 -7.26
N LEU A 16 14.35 28.85 -6.82
CA LEU A 16 13.60 28.02 -5.90
C LEU A 16 13.37 26.71 -6.62
N SER A 17 14.29 25.76 -6.42
CA SER A 17 14.01 24.36 -6.66
C SER A 17 12.74 24.06 -5.88
N SER A 18 11.63 23.82 -6.60
CA SER A 18 10.41 23.29 -6.01
C SER A 18 10.83 22.15 -5.09
N PRO A 19 10.32 22.08 -3.84
CA PRO A 19 10.60 20.94 -2.99
C PRO A 19 10.22 19.72 -3.81
N THR A 20 11.23 18.96 -4.22
CA THR A 20 11.04 17.65 -4.81
C THR A 20 10.11 16.93 -3.85
N VAL A 21 8.99 16.42 -4.37
CA VAL A 21 8.05 15.59 -3.63
C VAL A 21 8.88 14.47 -3.02
N GLN A 22 9.32 14.69 -1.79
CA GLN A 22 10.26 13.85 -1.09
C GLN A 22 9.49 12.54 -0.91
N ALA A 23 10.09 11.43 -1.36
CA ALA A 23 9.46 10.12 -1.35
C ALA A 23 8.66 9.94 -0.05
N GLN A 24 7.32 10.05 -0.14
CA GLN A 24 6.48 10.06 1.05
C GLN A 24 6.59 8.67 1.68
N THR A 25 7.26 8.59 2.82
CA THR A 25 7.23 7.41 3.68
C THR A 25 5.89 7.40 4.41
N ALA A 26 4.82 6.96 3.72
CA ALA A 26 3.50 6.87 4.33
C ALA A 26 3.35 5.56 5.13
N PRO A 27 2.59 5.56 6.23
CA PRO A 27 2.31 4.37 7.06
C PRO A 27 1.30 3.42 6.37
N THR A 28 1.59 3.06 5.12
CA THR A 28 0.75 2.18 4.30
C THR A 28 1.58 1.01 3.80
N ARG A 29 0.87 -0.05 3.41
CA ARG A 29 1.41 -1.24 2.75
C ARG A 29 2.23 -0.96 1.47
N ASN A 30 2.04 0.22 0.88
CA ASN A 30 2.46 0.53 -0.50
C ASN A 30 3.67 1.45 -0.62
N HIS A 31 4.02 2.12 0.47
CA HIS A 31 5.05 3.13 0.50
C HIS A 31 6.33 2.59 1.13
N ASP A 32 7.41 3.34 0.97
CA ASP A 32 8.72 2.94 1.49
C ASP A 32 8.65 2.83 3.02
N ARG A 33 9.17 1.71 3.55
CA ARG A 33 9.13 1.42 4.99
C ARG A 33 10.07 2.37 5.72
N ILE A 34 9.65 2.82 6.89
CA ILE A 34 10.54 3.51 7.83
C ILE A 34 11.60 2.50 8.28
N ASP A 35 12.88 2.84 8.15
CA ASP A 35 13.96 2.03 8.69
C ASP A 35 13.97 2.17 10.21
N LEU A 36 13.49 1.12 10.88
CA LEU A 36 13.40 1.03 12.34
C LEU A 36 14.64 0.32 12.93
N GLY A 37 15.62 0.00 12.10
CA GLY A 37 16.79 -0.77 12.48
C GLY A 37 16.46 -2.22 12.86
N LYS A 38 17.32 -2.80 13.70
CA LYS A 38 17.27 -4.23 14.03
C LYS A 38 16.17 -4.56 15.02
N LEU A 39 15.26 -5.45 14.63
CA LEU A 39 14.28 -6.08 15.50
C LEU A 39 14.89 -7.23 16.30
N ASN A 40 14.78 -7.19 17.63
CA ASN A 40 15.28 -8.23 18.54
C ASN A 40 14.16 -9.17 18.97
N CYS A 41 13.90 -10.19 18.17
CA CYS A 41 13.09 -11.35 18.52
C CYS A 41 13.12 -12.38 17.39
N LYS A 42 12.51 -13.54 17.65
CA LYS A 42 12.23 -14.52 16.60
C LYS A 42 10.84 -14.27 15.99
N ALA A 43 10.69 -13.11 15.36
CA ALA A 43 9.43 -12.64 14.74
C ALA A 43 8.82 -13.66 13.75
N GLY A 44 9.66 -14.30 12.94
CA GLY A 44 9.26 -15.29 11.93
C GLY A 44 9.43 -16.74 12.37
N LEU A 45 9.27 -17.08 13.66
CA LEU A 45 9.22 -18.50 14.04
C LEU A 45 8.07 -19.18 13.32
N PHE A 46 8.42 -20.16 12.50
CA PHE A 46 7.48 -20.99 11.79
C PHE A 46 6.61 -21.75 12.82
N PRO A 47 5.27 -21.71 12.71
CA PRO A 47 4.41 -22.46 13.62
C PRO A 47 4.67 -23.97 13.51
N LYS A 48 4.87 -24.65 14.64
CA LYS A 48 5.14 -26.10 14.68
C LYS A 48 4.10 -26.96 13.96
N GLU A 49 2.84 -26.53 14.01
CA GLU A 49 1.73 -27.20 13.34
C GLU A 49 1.84 -27.14 11.81
N GLU A 50 2.49 -26.10 11.28
CA GLU A 50 2.71 -25.92 9.84
C GLU A 50 3.95 -26.65 9.33
N GLU A 51 4.93 -26.96 10.20
CA GLU A 51 6.19 -27.63 9.81
C GLU A 51 5.94 -28.97 9.10
N LYS A 52 4.86 -29.66 9.46
CA LYS A 52 4.48 -30.96 8.88
C LYS A 52 3.85 -30.84 7.50
N THR A 53 3.04 -29.80 7.31
CA THR A 53 2.29 -29.58 6.07
C THR A 53 3.08 -28.78 5.04
N GLY A 54 4.07 -28.01 5.47
CA GLY A 54 4.92 -27.21 4.59
C GLY A 54 4.17 -26.08 3.90
N GLY A 55 3.12 -25.56 4.56
CA GLY A 55 2.31 -24.47 4.03
C GLY A 55 3.05 -23.14 4.16
N GLU A 56 2.96 -22.32 3.13
CA GLU A 56 3.54 -20.98 3.14
C GLU A 56 2.43 -19.91 3.23
N GLY A 57 2.81 -18.69 3.59
CA GLY A 57 1.86 -17.61 3.77
C GLY A 57 2.51 -16.33 4.24
N TRP A 58 1.70 -15.34 4.57
CA TRP A 58 2.18 -14.09 5.13
C TRP A 58 1.14 -13.47 6.04
N VAL A 59 1.60 -12.61 6.94
CA VAL A 59 0.77 -11.77 7.81
C VAL A 59 1.26 -10.33 7.68
N ASN A 60 0.35 -9.42 7.37
CA ASN A 60 0.61 -8.00 7.38
C ASN A 60 0.05 -7.41 8.68
N LEU A 61 0.91 -6.71 9.40
CA LEU A 61 0.61 -6.05 10.65
C LEU A 61 0.65 -4.54 10.51
N ARG A 62 -0.24 -3.88 11.24
CA ARG A 62 -0.10 -2.49 11.65
C ARG A 62 0.22 -2.47 13.15
N LEU A 63 1.18 -1.65 13.58
CA LEU A 63 1.61 -1.61 14.98
C LEU A 63 2.15 -0.24 15.43
N THR A 64 2.32 -0.11 16.73
CA THR A 64 3.00 1.02 17.38
C THR A 64 4.35 0.58 17.95
N VAL A 65 5.43 1.26 17.58
CA VAL A 65 6.75 1.16 18.19
C VAL A 65 6.85 2.20 19.30
N GLN A 66 7.05 1.75 20.54
CA GLN A 66 7.15 2.62 21.70
C GLN A 66 8.52 3.31 21.81
N PRO A 67 8.68 4.36 22.63
CA PRO A 67 9.97 5.04 22.85
C PRO A 67 11.06 4.13 23.40
N ASP A 68 10.68 3.02 24.03
CA ASP A 68 11.61 2.03 24.53
C ASP A 68 11.95 0.99 23.44
N GLY A 69 11.24 0.97 22.32
CA GLY A 69 11.38 0.04 21.20
C GLY A 69 10.41 -1.14 21.25
N SER A 70 9.63 -1.31 22.32
CA SER A 70 8.62 -2.38 22.43
C SER A 70 7.47 -2.18 21.44
N LEU A 71 6.76 -3.26 21.11
CA LEU A 71 5.66 -3.23 20.15
C LEU A 71 4.31 -3.33 20.85
N THR A 72 3.37 -2.50 20.43
CA THR A 72 2.00 -2.41 20.96
C THR A 72 1.02 -2.22 19.80
N ASP A 73 -0.29 -2.25 20.09
CA ASP A 73 -1.36 -2.05 19.09
C ASP A 73 -1.22 -2.96 17.86
N LEU A 74 -0.83 -4.22 18.09
CA LEU A 74 -0.63 -5.21 17.03
C LEU A 74 -1.98 -5.56 16.37
N GLU A 75 -2.18 -5.08 15.14
CA GLU A 75 -3.38 -5.30 14.35
C GLU A 75 -3.03 -6.10 13.09
N ASN A 76 -3.71 -7.22 12.86
CA ASN A 76 -3.67 -7.93 11.57
C ASN A 76 -4.54 -7.16 10.57
N ILE A 77 -3.93 -6.66 9.50
CA ILE A 77 -4.63 -5.86 8.48
C ILE A 77 -4.92 -6.66 7.21
N SER A 78 -4.12 -7.68 6.93
CA SER A 78 -4.40 -8.70 5.94
C SER A 78 -3.50 -9.92 6.19
N ASN A 79 -3.87 -11.09 5.66
CA ASN A 79 -3.07 -12.31 5.73
C ASN A 79 -3.37 -13.25 4.55
N ALA A 80 -2.42 -14.12 4.21
CA ALA A 80 -2.66 -15.28 3.34
C ALA A 80 -2.00 -16.53 3.93
N GLY A 81 -2.59 -17.69 3.63
CA GLY A 81 -2.24 -18.95 4.27
C GLY A 81 -3.13 -19.20 5.48
N ARG A 82 -2.64 -19.98 6.45
CA ARG A 82 -3.45 -20.51 7.54
C ARG A 82 -3.47 -19.60 8.77
N ASP A 83 -4.54 -19.71 9.56
CA ASP A 83 -4.76 -18.87 10.75
C ASP A 83 -3.68 -19.05 11.84
N SER A 84 -3.01 -20.20 11.85
CA SER A 84 -1.83 -20.50 12.67
C SER A 84 -0.73 -19.45 12.52
N PHE A 85 -0.54 -18.89 11.32
CA PHE A 85 0.42 -17.82 11.07
C PHE A 85 0.04 -16.53 11.80
N ILE A 86 -1.24 -16.16 11.80
CA ILE A 86 -1.72 -14.95 12.48
C ILE A 86 -1.45 -15.07 13.98
N ALA A 87 -1.93 -16.17 14.58
CA ALA A 87 -1.80 -16.39 16.02
C ALA A 87 -0.32 -16.52 16.43
N GLY A 88 0.49 -17.20 15.62
CA GLY A 88 1.94 -17.28 15.82
C GLY A 88 2.63 -15.91 15.75
N THR A 89 2.31 -15.12 14.72
CA THR A 89 2.87 -13.78 14.51
C THR A 89 2.56 -12.89 15.71
N LEU A 90 1.29 -12.75 16.09
CA LEU A 90 0.88 -11.87 17.19
C LEU A 90 1.55 -12.25 18.52
N ARG A 91 1.61 -13.56 18.84
CA ARG A 91 2.29 -14.04 20.06
C ARG A 91 3.79 -13.76 20.07
N ASN A 92 4.46 -13.85 18.92
CA ASN A 92 5.90 -13.59 18.81
C ASN A 92 6.19 -12.09 18.85
N PHE A 93 5.39 -11.29 18.12
CA PHE A 93 5.54 -9.83 18.04
C PHE A 93 5.29 -9.13 19.37
N ALA A 94 4.40 -9.66 20.22
CA ALA A 94 4.21 -9.17 21.58
C ALA A 94 5.48 -9.24 22.46
N LYS A 95 6.50 -10.01 22.05
CA LYS A 95 7.79 -10.16 22.76
C LYS A 95 8.93 -9.42 22.05
N CYS A 96 8.65 -8.79 20.92
CA CYS A 96 9.65 -8.13 20.10
C CYS A 96 9.95 -6.73 20.59
N ARG A 97 11.19 -6.29 20.31
CA ARG A 97 11.66 -4.94 20.61
C ARG A 97 12.66 -4.50 19.56
N PHE A 98 12.55 -3.27 19.05
CA PHE A 98 13.60 -2.68 18.21
C PHE A 98 14.81 -2.30 19.06
N SER A 99 16.00 -2.56 18.55
CA SER A 99 17.28 -2.30 19.25
C SER A 99 17.54 -0.81 19.43
N GLN A 100 17.07 0.00 18.47
CA GLN A 100 17.28 1.43 18.44
C GLN A 100 15.91 2.09 18.34
N PRO A 101 15.41 2.73 19.42
CA PRO A 101 14.17 3.45 19.34
C PRO A 101 14.34 4.67 18.45
N TRP A 102 13.30 4.98 17.68
CA TRP A 102 13.29 6.14 16.82
C TRP A 102 13.51 7.41 17.63
N GLN A 103 14.45 8.24 17.19
CA GLN A 103 14.83 9.47 17.87
C GLN A 103 14.29 10.68 17.11
N GLU A 104 13.79 11.67 17.85
CA GLU A 104 13.50 13.01 17.33
C GLU A 104 14.12 14.02 18.30
N ASN A 105 14.97 14.92 17.79
CA ASN A 105 15.73 15.87 18.62
C ASN A 105 16.50 15.21 19.77
N GLY A 106 17.03 14.00 19.53
CA GLY A 106 17.78 13.23 20.53
C GLY A 106 16.93 12.60 21.64
N GLN A 107 15.61 12.62 21.52
CA GLN A 107 14.69 11.96 22.45
C GLN A 107 13.99 10.78 21.77
N PRO A 108 13.86 9.62 22.45
CA PRO A 108 13.07 8.51 21.94
C PRO A 108 11.60 8.92 21.83
N VAL A 109 10.98 8.67 20.68
CA VAL A 109 9.55 8.95 20.45
C VAL A 109 8.84 7.72 19.91
N ALA A 110 7.54 7.62 20.20
CA ALA A 110 6.71 6.56 19.65
C ALA A 110 6.46 6.78 18.15
N LEU A 111 6.40 5.68 17.40
CA LEU A 111 5.94 5.65 16.03
C LEU A 111 4.70 4.78 15.92
N THR A 112 3.61 5.36 15.42
CA THR A 112 2.31 4.68 15.28
C THR A 112 2.05 4.31 13.82
N ASN A 113 1.15 3.35 13.59
CA ASN A 113 0.73 2.90 12.26
C ASN A 113 1.88 2.33 11.40
N ILE A 114 2.89 1.73 12.03
CA ILE A 114 3.98 1.07 11.33
C ILE A 114 3.47 -0.19 10.63
N TYR A 115 3.75 -0.30 9.34
CA TYR A 115 3.43 -1.48 8.55
C TYR A 115 4.56 -2.52 8.60
N MET A 116 4.22 -3.76 8.93
CA MET A 116 5.15 -4.88 8.87
C MET A 116 4.56 -6.12 8.22
N ARG A 117 5.23 -6.64 7.19
CA ARG A 117 4.95 -7.96 6.62
C ARG A 117 5.89 -9.01 7.20
N ILE A 118 5.32 -10.16 7.53
CA ILE A 118 6.02 -11.37 7.91
C ILE A 118 5.63 -12.44 6.92
N SER A 119 6.62 -12.95 6.18
CA SER A 119 6.42 -14.05 5.23
C SER A 119 6.92 -15.35 5.85
N TYR A 120 6.09 -16.39 5.77
CA TYR A 120 6.37 -17.75 6.17
C TYR A 120 6.67 -18.56 4.92
N ALA A 121 7.94 -18.90 4.73
CA ALA A 121 8.41 -19.76 3.66
C ALA A 121 9.18 -20.94 4.26
N GLN A 122 9.14 -22.10 3.63
CA GLN A 122 9.84 -23.29 4.12
C GLN A 122 10.57 -24.01 2.99
N SER A 123 11.69 -24.65 3.33
CA SER A 123 12.35 -25.62 2.46
C SER A 123 12.39 -27.00 3.14
N PRO A 124 12.01 -28.09 2.44
CA PRO A 124 11.44 -28.10 1.10
C PRO A 124 10.00 -27.57 1.09
N ASN A 125 9.63 -26.79 0.09
CA ASN A 125 8.25 -26.35 -0.09
C ASN A 125 7.42 -27.43 -0.80
N ARG A 126 6.09 -27.46 -0.60
CA ARG A 126 5.18 -28.41 -1.27
C ARG A 126 4.12 -27.65 -2.06
N ALA A 127 3.95 -28.02 -3.33
CA ALA A 127 2.99 -27.36 -4.21
C ALA A 127 1.58 -27.67 -3.73
N GLY A 128 0.67 -26.74 -3.93
CA GLY A 128 -0.74 -26.98 -3.72
C GLY A 128 -1.29 -27.99 -4.72
N GLU A 129 -2.15 -28.89 -4.27
CA GLU A 129 -2.71 -29.94 -5.12
C GLU A 129 -3.59 -29.32 -6.23
N GLY A 130 -3.24 -29.60 -7.49
CA GLY A 130 -4.00 -29.14 -8.66
C GLY A 130 -3.94 -27.62 -8.91
N VAL A 131 -3.13 -26.86 -8.17
CA VAL A 131 -3.12 -25.38 -8.28
C VAL A 131 -2.64 -24.93 -9.64
N LYS A 132 -1.65 -25.60 -10.23
CA LYS A 132 -1.12 -25.26 -11.56
C LYS A 132 -2.19 -25.44 -12.65
N GLU A 133 -2.92 -26.54 -12.61
CA GLU A 133 -4.00 -26.84 -13.55
C GLU A 133 -5.16 -25.85 -13.39
N LYS A 134 -5.48 -25.50 -12.14
CA LYS A 134 -6.48 -24.47 -11.82
C LYS A 134 -6.07 -23.10 -12.35
N THR A 135 -4.83 -22.65 -12.15
CA THR A 135 -4.37 -21.34 -12.65
C THR A 135 -4.40 -21.27 -14.18
N GLN A 136 -4.05 -22.35 -14.89
CA GLN A 136 -4.20 -22.44 -16.34
C GLN A 136 -5.67 -22.35 -16.77
N THR A 137 -6.56 -23.05 -16.08
CA THR A 137 -8.01 -23.00 -16.34
C THR A 137 -8.56 -21.60 -16.12
N ILE A 138 -8.18 -20.94 -15.01
CA ILE A 138 -8.59 -19.57 -14.70
C ILE A 138 -8.15 -18.60 -15.79
N GLN A 139 -6.91 -18.72 -16.30
CA GLN A 139 -6.42 -17.88 -17.40
C GLN A 139 -7.30 -18.02 -18.66
N GLN A 140 -7.72 -19.24 -19.00
CA GLN A 140 -8.62 -19.49 -20.12
C GLN A 140 -10.02 -18.91 -19.88
N LEU A 141 -10.57 -19.07 -18.68
CA LEU A 141 -11.88 -18.50 -18.33
C LEU A 141 -11.85 -16.97 -18.40
N LEU A 142 -10.77 -16.33 -17.90
CA LEU A 142 -10.59 -14.88 -17.97
C LEU A 142 -10.41 -14.36 -19.41
N SER A 143 -9.76 -15.12 -20.29
CA SER A 143 -9.60 -14.74 -21.70
C SER A 143 -10.92 -14.89 -22.47
N GLN A 144 -11.75 -15.86 -22.10
CA GLN A 144 -13.08 -16.11 -22.67
C GLN A 144 -14.18 -15.20 -22.08
N GLY A 145 -13.88 -14.38 -21.07
CA GLY A 145 -14.86 -13.52 -20.40
C GLY A 145 -15.82 -14.26 -19.47
N ARG A 146 -15.52 -15.52 -19.12
CA ARG A 146 -16.31 -16.36 -18.19
C ARG A 146 -15.95 -16.02 -16.74
N LEU A 147 -16.30 -14.80 -16.33
CA LEU A 147 -15.80 -14.19 -15.09
C LEU A 147 -16.28 -14.90 -13.82
N ASP A 148 -17.52 -15.39 -13.78
CA ASP A 148 -18.05 -16.05 -12.59
C ASP A 148 -17.43 -17.43 -12.38
N GLU A 149 -17.22 -18.18 -13.45
CA GLU A 149 -16.51 -19.46 -13.39
C GLU A 149 -15.03 -19.28 -13.02
N ALA A 150 -14.40 -18.20 -13.50
CA ALA A 150 -13.06 -17.83 -13.09
C ALA A 150 -13.02 -17.50 -11.58
N ALA A 151 -14.04 -16.81 -11.05
CA ALA A 151 -14.15 -16.49 -9.64
C ALA A 151 -14.28 -17.76 -8.78
N THR A 152 -15.15 -18.70 -9.16
CA THR A 152 -15.29 -20.00 -8.49
C THR A 152 -13.97 -20.78 -8.51
N SER A 153 -13.32 -20.85 -9.68
CA SER A 153 -12.04 -21.56 -9.83
C SER A 153 -10.92 -20.92 -8.99
N LEU A 154 -10.91 -19.59 -8.85
CA LEU A 154 -9.98 -18.86 -7.98
C LEU A 154 -10.21 -19.17 -6.51
N ASP A 155 -11.47 -19.29 -6.07
CA ASP A 155 -11.81 -19.63 -4.70
C ASP A 155 -11.35 -21.04 -4.32
N GLU A 156 -11.40 -21.98 -5.27
CA GLU A 156 -10.84 -23.31 -5.10
C GLU A 156 -9.31 -23.32 -5.08
N ALA A 157 -8.68 -22.57 -6.00
CA ALA A 157 -7.22 -22.47 -6.08
C ALA A 157 -6.64 -21.85 -4.80
N GLU A 158 -7.28 -20.81 -4.25
CA GLU A 158 -6.89 -20.16 -3.00
C GLU A 158 -6.95 -21.12 -1.80
N LYS A 159 -7.90 -22.05 -1.78
CA LYS A 159 -7.98 -23.09 -0.72
C LYS A 159 -6.91 -24.17 -0.85
N ALA A 160 -6.51 -24.47 -2.09
CA ALA A 160 -5.53 -25.52 -2.39
C ALA A 160 -4.07 -25.03 -2.33
N VAL A 161 -3.86 -23.70 -2.34
CA VAL A 161 -2.54 -23.07 -2.38
C VAL A 161 -1.68 -23.47 -1.18
N ASN A 162 -0.40 -23.74 -1.44
CA ASN A 162 0.52 -24.12 -0.36
C ASN A 162 1.90 -23.45 -0.47
N ARG A 163 2.18 -22.71 -1.54
CA ARG A 163 3.41 -21.92 -1.73
C ARG A 163 3.15 -20.44 -2.00
N LEU A 164 4.07 -19.56 -1.61
CA LEU A 164 4.03 -18.13 -1.88
C LEU A 164 4.01 -17.78 -3.36
N THR A 165 4.71 -18.55 -4.20
CA THR A 165 4.70 -18.32 -5.65
C THR A 165 3.32 -18.57 -6.26
N GLU A 166 2.64 -19.63 -5.82
CA GLU A 166 1.27 -19.94 -6.23
C GLU A 166 0.29 -18.89 -5.71
N LEU A 167 0.49 -18.40 -4.48
CA LEU A 167 -0.28 -17.28 -3.92
C LEU A 167 -0.15 -16.03 -4.79
N ASN A 168 1.07 -15.68 -5.22
CA ASN A 168 1.29 -14.53 -6.09
C ASN A 168 0.58 -14.70 -7.46
N ASP A 169 0.56 -15.90 -8.03
CA ASP A 169 -0.19 -16.19 -9.26
C ASP A 169 -1.70 -16.01 -9.07
N ILE A 170 -2.25 -16.51 -7.95
CA ILE A 170 -3.67 -16.36 -7.61
C ILE A 170 -4.02 -14.88 -7.39
N ILE A 171 -3.18 -14.13 -6.67
CA ILE A 171 -3.34 -12.69 -6.45
C ILE A 171 -3.38 -11.95 -7.78
N LEU A 172 -2.43 -12.24 -8.69
CA LEU A 172 -2.40 -11.63 -10.01
C LEU A 172 -3.66 -11.95 -10.82
N LEU A 173 -4.07 -13.22 -10.89
CA LEU A 173 -5.27 -13.63 -11.61
C LEU A 173 -6.54 -13.01 -11.04
N ARG A 174 -6.64 -12.89 -9.71
CA ARG A 174 -7.76 -12.22 -9.07
C ARG A 174 -7.78 -10.73 -9.34
N SER A 175 -6.62 -10.06 -9.39
CA SER A 175 -6.55 -8.65 -9.82
C SER A 175 -7.06 -8.45 -11.25
N ILE A 176 -6.78 -9.39 -12.16
CA ILE A 176 -7.27 -9.37 -13.54
C ILE A 176 -8.78 -9.56 -13.58
N LEU A 177 -9.32 -10.52 -12.80
CA LEU A 177 -10.76 -10.72 -12.65
C LEU A 177 -11.45 -9.43 -12.19
N MET A 178 -10.94 -8.82 -11.12
CA MET A 178 -11.51 -7.59 -10.54
C MET A 178 -11.47 -6.43 -11.53
N SER A 179 -10.36 -6.27 -12.26
CA SER A 179 -10.24 -5.26 -13.32
C SER A 179 -11.26 -5.49 -14.44
N LYS A 180 -11.47 -6.74 -14.88
CA LYS A 180 -12.48 -7.10 -15.89
C LYS A 180 -13.92 -6.87 -15.42
N ARG A 181 -14.17 -6.91 -14.10
CA ARG A 181 -15.44 -6.52 -13.48
C ARG A 181 -15.59 -5.00 -13.27
N GLY A 182 -14.59 -4.20 -13.64
CA GLY A 182 -14.58 -2.75 -13.42
C GLY A 182 -14.20 -2.33 -11.99
N LEU A 183 -13.80 -3.27 -11.13
CA LEU A 183 -13.40 -3.05 -9.74
C LEU A 183 -11.88 -2.81 -9.66
N ASN A 184 -11.42 -1.70 -10.27
CA ASN A 184 -10.00 -1.36 -10.36
C ASN A 184 -9.36 -1.05 -8.99
N ASP A 185 -10.16 -0.50 -8.08
CA ASP A 185 -9.83 -0.28 -6.66
C ASP A 185 -9.49 -1.60 -5.95
N ILE A 186 -10.34 -2.61 -6.10
CA ILE A 186 -10.11 -3.95 -5.52
C ILE A 186 -8.95 -4.67 -6.22
N ALA A 187 -8.86 -4.55 -7.55
CA ALA A 187 -7.74 -5.10 -8.31
C ALA A 187 -6.39 -4.57 -7.83
N LEU A 188 -6.33 -3.27 -7.55
CA LEU A 188 -5.14 -2.63 -7.01
C LEU A 188 -4.79 -3.19 -5.62
N LEU A 189 -5.75 -3.34 -4.71
CA LEU A 189 -5.51 -3.93 -3.38
C LEU A 189 -4.86 -5.33 -3.46
N TYR A 190 -5.29 -6.17 -4.40
CA TYR A 190 -4.64 -7.46 -4.66
C TYR A 190 -3.17 -7.28 -5.10
N LEU A 191 -2.90 -6.46 -6.11
CA LEU A 191 -1.54 -6.29 -6.63
C LEU A 191 -0.58 -5.71 -5.58
N GLN A 192 -1.10 -4.95 -4.62
CA GLN A 192 -0.36 -4.41 -3.51
C GLN A 192 0.04 -5.48 -2.47
N GLU A 193 -0.50 -6.70 -2.56
CA GLU A 193 -0.05 -7.86 -1.76
C GLU A 193 1.17 -8.56 -2.36
N ILE A 194 1.51 -8.31 -3.63
CA ILE A 194 2.69 -8.90 -4.25
C ILE A 194 3.92 -8.06 -3.83
N PRO A 195 4.92 -8.65 -3.16
CA PRO A 195 6.09 -7.93 -2.68
C PRO A 195 6.98 -7.51 -3.86
N ALA A 196 6.76 -6.29 -4.37
CA ALA A 196 7.57 -5.71 -5.43
C ALA A 196 8.63 -4.75 -4.85
N GLY A 197 9.90 -5.09 -5.06
CA GLY A 197 11.04 -4.26 -4.68
C GLY A 197 11.76 -4.67 -3.38
N GLU A 198 11.49 -5.87 -2.85
CA GLU A 198 12.37 -6.47 -1.84
C GLU A 198 13.64 -7.01 -2.52
N PRO A 199 14.84 -6.95 -1.91
CA PRO A 199 16.09 -7.37 -2.54
C PRO A 199 16.10 -8.81 -3.07
N GLN A 200 15.21 -9.67 -2.54
CA GLN A 200 15.04 -11.06 -2.97
C GLN A 200 14.13 -11.22 -4.21
N SER A 201 13.48 -10.14 -4.66
CA SER A 201 12.47 -10.12 -5.74
C SER A 201 12.92 -9.40 -7.01
N SER A 202 14.07 -8.72 -6.99
CA SER A 202 14.46 -7.72 -8.01
C SER A 202 14.84 -8.28 -9.39
N ASP A 203 15.11 -9.59 -9.49
CA ASP A 203 15.49 -10.24 -10.76
C ASP A 203 14.35 -11.00 -11.44
N ASP A 204 13.14 -10.99 -10.86
CA ASP A 204 11.98 -11.65 -11.45
C ASP A 204 11.31 -10.74 -12.49
N ALA A 205 11.38 -11.12 -13.78
CA ALA A 205 10.71 -10.44 -14.88
C ALA A 205 9.19 -10.26 -14.64
N ASN A 206 8.58 -11.09 -13.78
CA ASN A 206 7.18 -10.95 -13.38
C ASN A 206 6.93 -9.73 -12.48
N ILE A 207 7.92 -9.28 -11.70
CA ILE A 207 7.76 -8.11 -10.82
C ILE A 207 7.61 -6.82 -11.63
N ALA A 208 8.39 -6.65 -12.70
CA ALA A 208 8.23 -5.51 -13.61
C ALA A 208 6.82 -5.47 -14.23
N LYS A 209 6.29 -6.64 -14.63
CA LYS A 209 4.92 -6.78 -15.14
C LYS A 209 3.88 -6.38 -14.08
N VAL A 210 4.00 -6.86 -12.85
CA VAL A 210 3.11 -6.50 -11.73
C VAL A 210 3.15 -4.99 -11.47
N LEU A 211 4.35 -4.40 -11.42
CA LEU A 211 4.54 -2.96 -11.22
C LEU A 211 3.93 -2.11 -12.35
N ARG A 212 3.99 -2.57 -13.61
CA ARG A 212 3.30 -1.90 -14.73
C ARG A 212 1.80 -1.87 -14.54
N ILE A 213 1.20 -3.01 -14.20
CA ILE A 213 -0.25 -3.11 -13.99
C ILE A 213 -0.66 -2.23 -12.82
N ARG A 214 0.09 -2.30 -11.71
CA ARG A 214 -0.12 -1.48 -10.52
C ARG A 214 -0.06 0.02 -10.85
N LEU A 215 0.99 0.48 -11.54
CA LEU A 215 1.13 1.89 -11.93
C LEU A 215 -0.02 2.33 -12.84
N GLY A 216 -0.42 1.50 -13.80
CA GLY A 216 -1.57 1.78 -14.66
C GLY A 216 -2.87 1.98 -13.87
N LEU A 217 -3.13 1.15 -12.86
CA LEU A 217 -4.30 1.29 -11.99
C LEU A 217 -4.21 2.52 -11.08
N GLU A 218 -3.05 2.78 -10.47
CA GLU A 218 -2.85 3.96 -9.62
C GLU A 218 -3.04 5.26 -10.40
N LEU A 219 -2.53 5.33 -11.63
CA LEU A 219 -2.76 6.48 -12.53
C LEU A 219 -4.23 6.62 -12.92
N LYS A 220 -4.90 5.51 -13.24
CA LYS A 220 -6.34 5.49 -13.56
C LYS A 220 -7.19 5.95 -12.38
N LEU A 221 -6.77 5.66 -11.16
CA LEU A 221 -7.45 6.02 -9.92
C LEU A 221 -7.02 7.39 -9.37
N GLY A 222 -6.08 8.09 -10.02
CA GLY A 222 -5.60 9.41 -9.57
C GLY A 222 -4.73 9.37 -8.30
N LEU A 223 -4.15 8.22 -7.96
CA LEU A 223 -3.40 8.00 -6.72
C LEU A 223 -1.94 8.44 -6.85
N LEU A 224 -1.69 9.76 -6.93
CA LEU A 224 -0.37 10.33 -7.23
C LEU A 224 0.75 9.81 -6.31
N ALA A 225 0.59 9.89 -4.99
CA ALA A 225 1.60 9.45 -4.03
C ALA A 225 1.98 7.96 -4.22
N SER A 226 0.99 7.10 -4.46
CA SER A 226 1.22 5.67 -4.71
C SER A 226 1.88 5.42 -6.06
N ALA A 227 1.43 6.13 -7.10
CA ALA A 227 1.99 6.06 -8.45
C ALA A 227 3.47 6.48 -8.49
N GLU A 228 3.86 7.46 -7.68
CA GLU A 228 5.28 7.84 -7.51
C GLU A 228 6.13 6.69 -6.99
N VAL A 229 5.67 6.00 -5.94
CA VAL A 229 6.40 4.88 -5.35
C VAL A 229 6.53 3.75 -6.36
N THR A 230 5.44 3.33 -6.97
CA THR A 230 5.43 2.25 -7.96
C THR A 230 6.29 2.61 -9.16
N GLY A 231 6.21 3.85 -9.64
CA GLY A 231 7.03 4.34 -10.74
C GLY A 231 8.53 4.29 -10.45
N ARG A 232 8.96 4.65 -9.24
CA ARG A 232 10.37 4.49 -8.82
C ARG A 232 10.79 3.02 -8.81
N LYS A 233 9.97 2.13 -8.25
CA LYS A 233 10.24 0.68 -8.23
C LYS A 233 10.32 0.09 -9.63
N LEU A 234 9.42 0.49 -10.52
CA LEU A 234 9.42 0.03 -11.92
C LEU A 234 10.67 0.51 -12.68
N LYS A 235 11.14 1.74 -12.43
CA LYS A 235 12.43 2.23 -12.99
C LYS A 235 13.63 1.40 -12.52
N GLN A 236 13.60 0.88 -11.30
CA GLN A 236 14.65 -0.01 -10.78
C GLN A 236 14.53 -1.43 -11.38
N ALA A 237 13.31 -1.88 -11.68
CA ALA A 237 13.01 -3.20 -12.22
C ALA A 237 13.17 -3.33 -13.75
N LYS A 238 14.16 -2.65 -14.35
CA LYS A 238 14.47 -2.65 -15.81
C LYS A 238 13.29 -2.17 -16.68
N PRO A 239 13.14 -0.84 -16.87
CA PRO A 239 12.05 -0.27 -17.64
C PRO A 239 12.12 -0.71 -19.11
N GLN A 240 10.96 -0.81 -19.75
CA GLN A 240 10.80 -1.24 -21.14
C GLN A 240 10.20 -0.10 -22.00
N PRO A 241 10.33 -0.15 -23.33
CA PRO A 241 9.77 0.88 -24.22
C PRO A 241 8.26 1.10 -24.06
N GLU A 242 7.48 0.04 -23.77
CA GLU A 242 6.04 0.15 -23.54
C GLU A 242 5.67 1.00 -22.31
N ASP A 243 6.62 1.25 -21.40
CA ASP A 243 6.39 2.05 -20.20
C ASP A 243 6.27 3.55 -20.50
N ALA A 244 6.59 4.00 -21.72
CA ALA A 244 6.58 5.41 -22.11
C ALA A 244 5.23 6.11 -21.84
N ALA A 245 4.11 5.41 -22.10
CA ALA A 245 2.78 5.95 -21.83
C ALA A 245 2.51 6.11 -20.32
N LEU A 246 2.97 5.16 -19.50
CA LEU A 246 2.85 5.22 -18.04
C LEU A 246 3.66 6.40 -17.50
N TRP A 247 4.87 6.64 -18.01
CA TRP A 247 5.70 7.78 -17.62
C TRP A 247 5.09 9.12 -17.99
N SER A 248 4.53 9.23 -19.20
CA SER A 248 3.83 10.45 -19.62
C SER A 248 2.61 10.74 -18.74
N ASN A 249 1.83 9.71 -18.39
CA ASN A 249 0.66 9.88 -17.53
C ASN A 249 1.03 10.20 -16.09
N LEU A 250 2.10 9.61 -15.56
CA LEU A 250 2.63 9.95 -14.24
C LEU A 250 3.08 11.41 -14.20
N GLU A 251 3.74 11.90 -15.24
CA GLU A 251 4.15 13.30 -15.32
C GLU A 251 2.96 14.26 -15.40
N LYS A 252 1.90 13.93 -16.16
CA LYS A 252 0.66 14.72 -16.16
C LYS A 252 0.04 14.80 -14.77
N LEU A 253 -0.01 13.68 -14.05
CA LEU A 253 -0.56 13.64 -12.71
C LEU A 253 0.32 14.43 -11.71
N ARG A 254 1.65 14.39 -11.84
CA ARG A 254 2.56 15.25 -11.08
C ARG A 254 2.29 16.73 -11.33
N GLN A 255 2.15 17.14 -12.59
CA GLN A 255 1.88 18.53 -12.95
C GLN A 255 0.55 19.00 -12.36
N LEU A 256 -0.48 18.14 -12.38
CA LEU A 256 -1.75 18.44 -11.73
C LEU A 256 -1.57 18.62 -10.22
N GLY A 257 -0.88 17.69 -9.53
CA GLY A 257 -0.60 17.81 -8.10
C GLY A 257 0.27 19.02 -7.74
N ALA A 258 1.17 19.45 -8.61
CA ALA A 258 2.01 20.63 -8.40
C ALA A 258 1.32 21.96 -8.75
N SER A 259 0.18 21.92 -9.45
CA SER A 259 -0.52 23.12 -9.92
C SER A 259 -1.24 23.92 -8.82
N GLY A 260 -1.36 23.34 -7.62
CA GLY A 260 -2.20 23.88 -6.54
C GLY A 260 -3.70 23.67 -6.77
N GLN A 261 -4.10 23.02 -7.87
CA GLN A 261 -5.49 22.60 -8.05
C GLN A 261 -5.82 21.41 -7.13
N PRO A 262 -7.04 21.33 -6.58
CA PRO A 262 -7.47 20.17 -5.82
C PRO A 262 -7.42 18.89 -6.66
N LEU A 263 -6.91 17.81 -6.08
CA LEU A 263 -6.98 16.48 -6.67
C LEU A 263 -8.25 15.78 -6.19
N ALA A 264 -9.19 15.57 -7.10
CA ALA A 264 -10.39 14.78 -6.84
C ALA A 264 -10.12 13.29 -7.12
N VAL A 265 -10.30 12.45 -6.12
CA VAL A 265 -10.04 11.00 -6.15
C VAL A 265 -11.34 10.28 -5.81
N ALA A 266 -11.79 9.41 -6.72
CA ALA A 266 -12.95 8.56 -6.47
C ALA A 266 -12.60 7.49 -5.41
N GLY A 267 -13.35 7.47 -4.32
CA GLY A 267 -13.24 6.51 -3.23
C GLY A 267 -14.41 5.52 -3.22
N ARG A 268 -14.12 4.29 -2.82
CA ARG A 268 -15.13 3.27 -2.55
C ARG A 268 -14.69 2.42 -1.36
N VAL A 269 -15.53 2.31 -0.33
CA VAL A 269 -15.33 1.35 0.75
C VAL A 269 -15.45 -0.06 0.15
N PRO A 270 -14.45 -0.94 0.28
CA PRO A 270 -14.47 -2.25 -0.36
C PRO A 270 -15.74 -3.06 -0.05
N ALA A 271 -16.50 -3.39 -1.10
CA ALA A 271 -17.67 -4.28 -0.99
C ALA A 271 -17.24 -5.74 -0.85
N GLU A 272 -16.11 -6.10 -1.46
CA GLU A 272 -15.49 -7.41 -1.37
C GLU A 272 -14.18 -7.26 -0.58
N CYS A 273 -14.23 -7.57 0.71
CA CYS A 273 -13.06 -7.56 1.58
C CYS A 273 -12.74 -8.99 2.00
N ARG A 274 -11.68 -9.55 1.40
CA ARG A 274 -11.15 -10.87 1.79
C ARG A 274 -9.95 -10.67 2.71
N PRO A 275 -9.68 -11.60 3.65
CA PRO A 275 -8.52 -11.52 4.55
C PRO A 275 -7.20 -11.26 3.81
N MET A 276 -7.08 -11.72 2.57
CA MET A 276 -5.92 -11.49 1.71
C MET A 276 -5.66 -10.01 1.39
N ILE A 277 -6.65 -9.12 1.43
CA ILE A 277 -6.49 -7.71 1.01
C ILE A 277 -6.91 -6.69 2.07
N CYS A 278 -7.80 -7.05 2.99
CA CYS A 278 -8.24 -6.19 4.11
C CYS A 278 -8.96 -7.00 5.20
N ASP A 279 -9.26 -6.36 6.34
CA ASP A 279 -10.09 -6.92 7.42
C ASP A 279 -11.59 -6.89 7.03
N PRO A 280 -12.25 -8.06 6.84
CA PRO A 280 -13.66 -8.12 6.45
C PRO A 280 -14.61 -7.49 7.49
N ALA A 281 -14.20 -7.42 8.76
CA ALA A 281 -14.98 -6.80 9.82
C ALA A 281 -14.89 -5.27 9.81
N LYS A 282 -13.87 -4.72 9.14
CA LYS A 282 -13.57 -3.28 9.08
C LYS A 282 -13.09 -2.89 7.68
N PRO A 283 -13.93 -3.02 6.64
CA PRO A 283 -13.55 -2.63 5.30
C PRO A 283 -13.25 -1.13 5.28
N SER A 284 -12.13 -0.77 4.68
CA SER A 284 -11.71 0.61 4.59
C SER A 284 -11.03 0.91 3.27
N TRP A 285 -11.21 2.15 2.82
CA TRP A 285 -10.51 2.71 1.67
C TRP A 285 -9.35 3.56 2.17
N GLU A 286 -8.17 3.44 1.56
CA GLU A 286 -6.95 4.13 1.99
C GLU A 286 -6.39 5.03 0.88
N TYR A 287 -5.92 6.21 1.26
CA TYR A 287 -5.31 7.20 0.39
C TYR A 287 -4.14 7.91 1.06
N VAL A 288 -3.11 8.24 0.30
CA VAL A 288 -1.98 9.04 0.78
C VAL A 288 -2.05 10.41 0.12
N PRO A 289 -2.37 11.47 0.88
CA PRO A 289 -2.51 12.80 0.31
C PRO A 289 -1.14 13.40 -0.04
N VAL A 290 -1.09 14.09 -1.17
CA VAL A 290 0.06 14.89 -1.59
C VAL A 290 0.00 16.30 -1.02
N HIS A 291 -1.20 16.78 -0.69
CA HIS A 291 -1.37 17.97 0.14
C HIS A 291 -1.65 17.57 1.60
N ARG A 292 -1.81 18.58 2.46
CA ARG A 292 -2.10 18.36 3.89
C ARG A 292 -3.52 18.76 4.26
N THR A 293 -4.39 18.98 3.28
CA THR A 293 -5.78 19.33 3.52
C THR A 293 -6.64 18.44 2.64
N VAL A 294 -7.62 17.77 3.25
CA VAL A 294 -8.52 16.88 2.53
C VAL A 294 -9.96 17.17 2.91
N SER A 295 -10.89 16.89 2.02
CA SER A 295 -12.34 16.92 2.26
C SER A 295 -13.05 15.77 1.55
N LEU A 296 -14.29 15.48 1.98
CA LEU A 296 -15.16 14.49 1.32
C LEU A 296 -16.33 15.17 0.62
N ALA A 297 -16.68 14.69 -0.56
CA ALA A 297 -17.80 15.12 -1.36
C ALA A 297 -18.54 13.92 -1.98
N ASP A 298 -19.74 14.17 -2.52
CA ASP A 298 -20.52 13.24 -3.36
C ASP A 298 -20.74 11.85 -2.76
N ALA A 299 -20.87 11.76 -1.43
CA ALA A 299 -21.06 10.48 -0.75
C ALA A 299 -22.40 9.83 -1.13
N LYS A 300 -22.35 8.56 -1.54
CA LYS A 300 -23.50 7.69 -1.76
C LYS A 300 -23.35 6.47 -0.87
N GLY A 301 -24.33 6.29 0.00
CA GLY A 301 -24.26 5.32 1.09
C GLY A 301 -23.73 5.91 2.39
N ARG A 302 -23.67 5.09 3.45
CA ARG A 302 -23.22 5.51 4.79
C ARG A 302 -21.70 5.47 4.91
N LEU A 303 -21.11 6.61 5.24
CA LEU A 303 -19.72 6.69 5.71
C LEU A 303 -19.72 6.84 7.22
N ASP A 304 -18.80 6.14 7.90
CA ASP A 304 -18.74 6.10 9.36
C ASP A 304 -17.61 7.01 9.88
N GLN A 305 -16.37 6.80 9.44
CA GLN A 305 -15.21 7.53 9.97
C GLN A 305 -14.19 7.91 8.89
N VAL A 306 -13.55 9.06 9.10
CA VAL A 306 -12.26 9.42 8.51
C VAL A 306 -11.19 9.22 9.58
N ILE A 307 -10.20 8.39 9.26
CA ILE A 307 -9.11 8.02 10.15
C ILE A 307 -7.80 8.52 9.53
N LEU A 308 -7.19 9.52 10.15
CA LEU A 308 -5.85 9.98 9.79
C LEU A 308 -4.83 9.06 10.48
N ARG A 309 -4.32 8.09 9.73
CA ARG A 309 -3.28 7.14 10.16
C ARG A 309 -1.92 7.82 9.97
N CYS A 310 -1.42 8.49 11.00
CA CYS A 310 -0.13 9.18 10.91
C CYS A 310 0.98 8.48 11.71
N THR A 311 2.24 8.79 11.39
CA THR A 311 3.41 8.19 12.05
C THR A 311 3.59 8.61 13.52
N ARG A 312 2.93 9.68 13.98
CA ARG A 312 2.99 10.14 15.38
C ARG A 312 1.71 9.92 16.17
N LYS A 313 0.56 9.89 15.50
CA LYS A 313 -0.75 9.73 16.15
C LYS A 313 -1.82 9.33 15.14
N THR A 314 -2.79 8.53 15.59
CA THR A 314 -4.05 8.32 14.86
C THR A 314 -5.09 9.36 15.29
N VAL A 315 -5.75 9.99 14.33
CA VAL A 315 -6.90 10.87 14.57
C VAL A 315 -8.13 10.25 13.91
N THR A 316 -9.22 10.14 14.66
CA THR A 316 -10.47 9.55 14.18
C THR A 316 -11.57 10.60 14.29
N ILE A 317 -12.28 10.81 13.18
CA ILE A 317 -13.27 11.86 13.03
C ILE A 317 -14.50 11.22 12.35
N PRO A 318 -15.74 11.61 12.71
CA PRO A 318 -16.91 11.21 11.93
C PRO A 318 -16.76 11.60 10.46
N ALA A 319 -17.12 10.70 9.56
CA ALA A 319 -17.10 11.02 8.13
C ALA A 319 -18.30 11.93 7.80
N ALA A 320 -18.01 13.15 7.35
CA ALA A 320 -19.02 14.13 6.94
C ALA A 320 -18.59 14.81 5.63
N THR A 321 -19.52 14.94 4.69
CA THR A 321 -19.28 15.68 3.44
C THR A 321 -19.29 17.18 3.70
N GLY A 322 -18.50 17.93 2.92
CA GLY A 322 -18.39 19.40 3.06
C GLY A 322 -17.60 19.85 4.28
N GLN A 323 -17.00 18.92 5.03
CA GLN A 323 -16.00 19.21 6.04
C GLN A 323 -14.61 19.06 5.45
N THR A 324 -13.75 20.03 5.75
CA THR A 324 -12.34 20.05 5.37
C THR A 324 -11.47 19.81 6.60
N TRP A 325 -10.46 18.96 6.47
CA TRP A 325 -9.51 18.62 7.53
C TRP A 325 -8.09 18.91 7.10
N THR A 326 -7.42 19.80 7.83
CA THR A 326 -5.98 20.04 7.67
C THR A 326 -5.20 19.13 8.61
N ILE A 327 -4.32 18.32 8.05
CA ILE A 327 -3.44 17.38 8.73
C ILE A 327 -2.21 18.15 9.25
N PRO A 328 -2.04 18.37 10.57
CA PRO A 328 -0.92 19.15 11.08
C PRO A 328 0.43 18.48 10.80
N ALA A 329 1.44 19.22 10.35
CA ALA A 329 2.78 18.70 10.03
C ALA A 329 3.41 17.87 11.17
N LYS A 330 3.15 18.27 12.43
CA LYS A 330 3.60 17.56 13.65
C LYS A 330 3.09 16.13 13.79
N LEU A 331 2.05 15.72 13.04
CA LEU A 331 1.60 14.33 13.03
C LEU A 331 2.51 13.41 12.18
N GLY A 332 3.41 14.01 11.41
CA GLY A 332 4.31 13.34 10.50
C GLY A 332 3.63 12.97 9.17
N GLN A 333 4.05 11.84 8.62
CA GLN A 333 3.51 11.28 7.39
C GLN A 333 2.19 10.57 7.69
N CYS A 334 1.20 10.72 6.81
CA CYS A 334 -0.16 10.26 7.06
C CYS A 334 -0.74 9.55 5.85
N ALA A 335 -1.61 8.60 6.13
CA ALA A 335 -2.63 8.12 5.21
C ALA A 335 -4.01 8.51 5.75
N VAL A 336 -4.95 8.72 4.84
CA VAL A 336 -6.37 8.90 5.12
C VAL A 336 -7.05 7.56 4.87
N GLU A 337 -7.74 7.06 5.88
CA GLU A 337 -8.54 5.85 5.80
C GLU A 337 -10.02 6.24 5.99
N VAL A 338 -10.90 5.77 5.11
CA VAL A 338 -12.35 6.03 5.18
C VAL A 338 -13.07 4.70 5.39
N THR A 339 -13.91 4.64 6.42
CA THR A 339 -14.76 3.48 6.73
C THR A 339 -16.23 3.80 6.49
N GLY A 340 -17.05 2.78 6.30
CA GLY A 340 -18.47 2.93 6.04
C GLY A 340 -19.12 1.60 5.70
N GLU A 341 -20.34 1.65 5.18
CA GLU A 341 -20.97 0.46 4.64
C GLU A 341 -20.21 -0.07 3.40
N PRO A 342 -20.09 -1.40 3.24
CA PRO A 342 -19.44 -1.98 2.08
C PRO A 342 -20.07 -1.48 0.77
N GLY A 343 -19.23 -0.95 -0.14
CA GLY A 343 -19.66 -0.41 -1.42
C GLY A 343 -20.03 1.06 -1.43
N ALA A 344 -20.06 1.75 -0.28
CA ALA A 344 -20.26 3.20 -0.24
C ALA A 344 -19.21 3.92 -1.10
N THR A 345 -19.65 4.90 -1.89
CA THR A 345 -18.77 5.66 -2.80
C THR A 345 -18.73 7.12 -2.41
N PHE A 346 -17.63 7.80 -2.70
CA PHE A 346 -17.43 9.22 -2.41
C PHE A 346 -16.33 9.80 -3.29
N THR A 347 -16.16 11.11 -3.25
CA THR A 347 -14.99 11.81 -3.79
C THR A 347 -14.16 12.32 -2.62
N LEU A 348 -12.88 11.93 -2.53
CA LEU A 348 -11.91 12.60 -1.68
C LEU A 348 -11.27 13.73 -2.47
N ILE A 349 -11.25 14.92 -1.90
CA ILE A 349 -10.61 16.10 -2.47
C ILE A 349 -9.34 16.36 -1.67
N ASP A 350 -8.18 16.30 -2.33
CA ASP A 350 -6.87 16.62 -1.74
C ASP A 350 -6.43 18.01 -2.22
N GLU A 351 -6.52 19.00 -1.33
CA GLU A 351 -6.53 20.42 -1.66
C GLU A 351 -5.43 21.21 -0.93
N THR A 352 -5.09 22.37 -1.50
CA THR A 352 -4.24 23.36 -0.84
C THR A 352 -5.11 24.34 -0.07
N LEU A 353 -4.62 24.83 1.08
CA LEU A 353 -5.26 25.92 1.82
C LEU A 353 -5.10 27.27 1.11
#